data_AF-A0A444CQE4-F1
#
_entry.id   AF-A0A444CQE4-F1
#
_cell.length_a   1.000
_cell.length_b   1.000
_cell.length_c   1.000
_cell.angle_alpha   90.00
_cell.angle_beta   90.00
_cell.angle_gamma   90.00
#
_symmetry.space_group_name_H-M   'P 1'
#
loop_
_entity.id
_entity.type
_entity.pdbx_description
1 polymer ?
#
loop_
_entity_poly.entity_id
_entity_poly.type
_entity_poly.pdbx_seq_one_letter_code
_entity_poly.pdbx_strand_id
1 'polypeptide(L)'
;MSWQTYVDDHLMCEIEGHHLTAAAIIGQDGSVWAQSANFLFWWQGSGGITVKKTNQALIFGLYDEPMTPGQCNMVVERLGDYLIDQGL
;
A
#
# COMPACT_ATOMS: atom_id res chain seq x y z
N MET A 1 -17.03 6.48 0.22
CA MET A 1 -16.09 5.38 -0.03
C MET A 1 -15.23 5.21 1.22
N SER A 2 -15.02 3.98 1.69
CA SER A 2 -14.21 3.71 2.88
C SER A 2 -12.73 3.56 2.53
N TRP A 3 -11.82 3.92 3.45
CA TRP A 3 -10.38 3.69 3.29
C TRP A 3 -10.03 2.23 2.98
N GLN A 4 -10.83 1.29 3.48
CA GLN A 4 -10.69 -0.14 3.19
C GLN A 4 -10.82 -0.46 1.70
N THR A 5 -11.68 0.26 0.97
CA THR A 5 -11.86 0.08 -0.48
C THR A 5 -10.60 0.47 -1.25
N TYR A 6 -9.84 1.46 -0.79
CA TYR A 6 -8.56 1.80 -1.41
C TYR A 6 -7.50 0.73 -1.16
N VAL A 7 -7.49 0.11 0.03
CA VAL A 7 -6.59 -1.01 0.30
C VAL A 7 -6.97 -2.22 -0.54
N ASP A 8 -8.23 -2.63 -0.53
CA ASP A 8 -8.67 -3.86 -1.17
C ASP A 8 -8.65 -3.76 -2.70
N ASP A 9 -9.18 -2.67 -3.26
CA ASP A 9 -9.37 -2.55 -4.71
C ASP A 9 -8.16 -1.91 -5.43
N HIS A 10 -7.37 -1.08 -4.74
CA HIS A 10 -6.28 -0.32 -5.38
C HIS A 10 -4.90 -0.82 -4.97
N LEU A 11 -4.66 -1.15 -3.70
CA LEU A 11 -3.36 -1.65 -3.24
C LEU A 11 -3.22 -3.16 -3.42
N MET A 12 -4.23 -3.94 -3.03
CA MET A 12 -4.21 -5.41 -3.10
C MET A 12 -4.62 -5.96 -4.48
N CYS A 13 -4.67 -5.12 -5.52
CA CYS A 13 -5.05 -5.54 -6.86
C CYS A 13 -4.01 -6.46 -7.51
N GLU A 14 -4.45 -7.30 -8.43
CA GLU A 14 -3.55 -8.15 -9.22
C GLU A 14 -2.81 -7.32 -10.29
N ILE A 15 -1.49 -7.37 -10.26
CA ILE A 15 -0.58 -6.80 -11.25
C ILE A 15 0.17 -7.95 -11.93
N GLU A 16 -0.11 -8.20 -13.21
CA GLU A 16 0.61 -9.21 -14.01
C GLU A 16 0.60 -10.63 -13.37
N GLY A 17 -0.45 -10.97 -12.60
CA GLY A 17 -0.57 -12.24 -11.88
C GLY A 17 0.05 -12.26 -10.48
N HIS A 18 0.47 -11.10 -9.97
CA HIS A 18 1.04 -10.92 -8.62
C HIS A 18 0.21 -9.92 -7.81
N HIS A 19 0.21 -10.05 -6.49
CA HIS A 19 -0.44 -9.10 -5.59
C HIS A 19 0.53 -8.69 -4.48
N LEU A 20 0.31 -7.53 -3.86
CA LEU A 20 1.06 -7.14 -2.67
C LEU A 20 0.86 -8.19 -1.57
N THR A 21 1.92 -8.50 -0.81
CA THR A 21 1.84 -9.40 0.35
C THR A 21 0.98 -8.76 1.44
N ALA A 22 1.15 -7.45 1.64
CA ALA A 22 0.37 -6.66 2.56
C ALA A 22 0.39 -5.18 2.16
N ALA A 23 -0.67 -4.46 2.51
CA ALA A 23 -0.75 -3.03 2.34
C ALA A 23 -1.50 -2.35 3.50
N ALA A 24 -1.22 -1.06 3.72
CA ALA A 24 -1.97 -0.24 4.66
C ALA A 24 -1.90 1.25 4.33
N ILE A 25 -2.87 1.99 4.86
CA ILE A 25 -2.94 3.44 4.87
C ILE A 25 -2.94 3.87 6.33
N ILE A 26 -1.93 4.64 6.73
CA ILE A 26 -1.75 5.13 8.09
C ILE A 26 -1.69 6.65 8.07
N GLY A 27 -2.47 7.33 8.90
CA GLY A 27 -2.38 8.76 9.08
C GLY A 27 -1.00 9.20 9.58
N GLN A 28 -0.61 10.45 9.30
CA GLN A 28 0.67 11.01 9.80
C GLN A 28 0.74 11.08 11.33
N ASP A 29 -0.40 11.00 12.01
CA ASP A 29 -0.53 10.88 13.47
C ASP A 29 -0.26 9.46 13.99
N GLY A 30 -0.05 8.49 13.10
CA GLY A 30 0.13 7.07 13.43
C GLY A 30 -1.17 6.27 13.50
N SER A 31 -2.33 6.89 13.25
CA SER A 31 -3.62 6.21 13.25
C SER A 31 -3.77 5.31 12.01
N VAL A 32 -4.11 4.04 12.19
CA VAL A 32 -4.36 3.13 11.07
C VAL A 32 -5.74 3.42 10.46
N TRP A 33 -5.79 3.86 9.21
CA TRP A 33 -7.03 4.18 8.50
C TRP A 33 -7.60 2.97 7.76
N ALA A 34 -6.74 2.13 7.21
CA ALA A 34 -7.09 0.83 6.64
C ALA A 34 -5.84 -0.05 6.52
N GLN A 35 -6.02 -1.36 6.61
CA GLN A 35 -4.92 -2.32 6.46
C GLN A 35 -5.44 -3.64 5.88
N SER A 36 -4.56 -4.34 5.18
CA SER A 36 -4.75 -5.74 4.79
C SER A 36 -4.59 -6.67 5.99
N ALA A 37 -5.17 -7.87 5.91
CA ALA A 37 -5.15 -8.83 7.01
C ALA A 37 -3.75 -9.22 7.50
N ASN A 38 -2.74 -9.14 6.63
CA ASN A 38 -1.36 -9.59 6.91
C ASN A 38 -0.40 -8.46 7.28
N PHE A 39 -0.86 -7.21 7.44
CA PHE A 39 0.00 -6.04 7.59
C PHE A 39 0.84 -6.01 8.89
N LEU A 40 0.45 -6.75 9.94
CA LEU A 40 1.07 -6.64 11.28
C LEU A 40 1.62 -7.94 11.87
N PHE A 41 1.61 -9.05 11.14
CA PHE A 41 2.29 -10.26 11.58
C PHE A 41 3.68 -10.30 10.95
N TRP A 42 4.69 -9.85 11.73
CA TRP A 42 6.12 -10.12 11.53
C TRP A 42 6.48 -10.43 10.07
N TRP A 43 6.70 -9.39 9.26
CA TRP A 43 7.10 -9.62 7.87
C TRP A 43 8.47 -10.33 7.86
N GLN A 44 8.45 -11.58 7.42
CA GLN A 44 9.58 -12.50 7.34
C GLN A 44 9.83 -12.92 5.88
N GLY A 45 9.37 -12.09 4.94
CA GLY A 45 9.48 -12.31 3.51
C GLY A 45 10.80 -11.82 2.93
N SER A 46 11.14 -12.27 1.72
CA SER A 46 12.39 -11.95 1.02
C SER A 46 12.32 -10.69 0.17
N GLY A 47 11.15 -10.06 0.02
CA GLY A 47 10.99 -8.91 -0.87
C GLY A 47 11.32 -7.57 -0.24
N GLY A 48 10.40 -6.60 -0.34
CA GLY A 48 10.64 -5.24 0.09
C GLY A 48 9.37 -4.48 0.49
N ILE A 49 9.57 -3.25 0.92
CA ILE A 49 8.50 -2.32 1.29
C ILE A 49 8.67 -1.00 0.53
N THR A 50 7.56 -0.48 0.01
CA THR A 50 7.47 0.86 -0.57
C THR A 50 6.56 1.70 0.30
N VAL A 51 7.02 2.91 0.62
CA VAL A 51 6.24 3.89 1.40
C VAL A 51 6.12 5.19 0.63
N LYS A 52 4.89 5.62 0.36
CA LYS A 52 4.59 6.93 -0.26
C LYS A 52 3.87 7.82 0.74
N LYS A 53 4.42 9.02 0.93
CA LYS A 53 3.83 10.06 1.79
C LYS A 53 2.83 10.89 0.99
N THR A 54 1.63 11.06 1.55
CA THR A 54 0.61 12.03 1.11
C THR A 54 0.55 13.21 2.10
N ASN A 55 -0.39 14.15 1.91
CA ASN A 55 -0.48 15.31 2.81
C ASN A 55 -0.94 14.93 4.22
N GLN A 56 -1.74 13.87 4.37
CA GLN A 56 -2.34 13.44 5.64
C GLN A 56 -2.04 11.98 6.02
N ALA A 57 -1.54 11.17 5.09
CA ALA A 57 -1.29 9.74 5.30
C ALA A 57 0.04 9.25 4.71
N LEU A 58 0.38 8.02 5.08
CA LEU A 58 1.49 7.22 4.60
C LEU A 58 0.88 5.93 4.03
N ILE A 59 1.17 5.64 2.78
CA ILE A 59 0.74 4.43 2.08
C ILE A 59 1.90 3.45 2.12
N PHE A 60 1.63 2.24 2.61
CA PHE A 60 2.58 1.15 2.70
C PHE A 60 2.18 0.04 1.74
N GLY A 61 3.10 -0.37 0.88
CA GLY A 61 2.97 -1.58 0.07
C GLY A 61 4.15 -2.51 0.33
N LEU A 62 3.86 -3.71 0.84
CA LEU A 62 4.82 -4.78 1.03
C LEU A 62 4.65 -5.80 -0.09
N TYR A 63 5.77 -6.25 -0.64
CA TYR A 63 5.79 -7.25 -1.69
C TYR A 63 6.85 -8.31 -1.39
N ASP A 64 6.63 -9.50 -1.90
CA ASP A 64 7.61 -10.60 -1.91
C ASP A 64 7.91 -11.05 -3.35
N GLU A 65 8.99 -11.80 -3.53
CA GLU A 65 9.29 -12.41 -4.83
C GLU A 65 8.11 -13.31 -5.28
N PRO A 66 7.75 -13.30 -6.58
CA PRO A 66 8.48 -12.78 -7.73
C PRO A 66 8.18 -11.31 -8.09
N MET A 67 7.42 -10.58 -7.27
CA MET A 67 7.06 -9.19 -7.56
C MET A 67 8.29 -8.29 -7.50
N THR A 68 8.45 -7.43 -8.51
CA THR A 68 9.59 -6.51 -8.60
C THR A 68 9.32 -5.23 -7.81
N PRO A 69 10.38 -4.54 -7.32
CA PRO A 69 10.23 -3.24 -6.67
C PRO A 69 9.50 -2.21 -7.55
N GLY A 70 9.69 -2.27 -8.87
CA GLY A 70 9.03 -1.36 -9.83
C GLY A 70 7.52 -1.54 -9.89
N GLN A 71 7.02 -2.78 -9.82
CA GLN A 71 5.57 -3.06 -9.80
C GLN A 71 4.94 -2.55 -8.48
N CYS A 72 5.62 -2.73 -7.34
CA CYS A 72 5.15 -2.20 -6.06
C CYS A 72 5.12 -0.67 -6.06
N ASN A 73 6.20 -0.03 -6.52
CA ASN A 73 6.27 1.43 -6.62
C ASN A 73 5.16 1.99 -7.49
N MET A 74 4.88 1.36 -8.64
CA MET A 74 3.82 1.82 -9.54
C MET A 74 2.45 1.88 -8.84
N VAL A 75 2.09 0.89 -8.02
CA VAL A 75 0.78 0.88 -7.35
C VAL A 75 0.73 1.84 -6.17
N VAL A 76 1.76 1.83 -5.33
CA VAL A 76 1.82 2.70 -4.14
C VAL A 76 1.90 4.18 -4.55
N GLU A 77 2.66 4.51 -5.60
CA GLU A 77 2.76 5.88 -6.11
C GLU A 77 1.49 6.35 -6.81
N ARG A 78 0.86 5.51 -7.65
CA ARG A 78 -0.41 5.87 -8.31
C ARG A 78 -1.50 6.20 -7.32
N LEU A 79 -1.65 5.41 -6.26
CA LEU A 79 -2.62 5.71 -5.21
C LEU A 79 -2.22 6.98 -4.43
N GLY A 80 -0.94 7.14 -4.13
CA GLY A 80 -0.45 8.33 -3.43
C GLY A 80 -0.67 9.62 -4.18
N ASP A 81 -0.38 9.65 -5.48
CA ASP A 81 -0.61 10.82 -6.32
C ASP A 81 -2.11 11.13 -6.43
N TYR A 82 -2.96 10.10 -6.55
CA TYR A 82 -4.42 10.28 -6.51
C TYR A 82 -4.89 10.91 -5.19
N LEU A 83 -4.40 10.44 -4.04
CA LEU A 83 -4.77 11.00 -2.74
C LEU A 83 -4.26 12.44 -2.57
N ILE A 84 -3.05 12.74 -3.04
CA ILE A 84 -2.48 14.09 -3.01
C ILE A 84 -3.34 15.05 -3.86
N ASP A 85 -3.77 14.63 -5.05
CA ASP A 85 -4.64 15.42 -5.92
C ASP A 85 -6.03 15.66 -5.30
N GLN A 86 -6.51 14.74 -4.46
CA GLN A 86 -7.73 14.92 -3.65
C GLN A 86 -7.50 15.82 -2.42
N GLY A 87 -6.28 16.30 -2.17
CA GLY A 87 -5.92 17.14 -1.03
C GLY A 87 -5.69 16.37 0.29
N LEU A 88 -5.47 15.05 0.19
CA LEU A 88 -5.25 14.13 1.31
C LEU A 88 -3.78 13.69 1.42
#